data_AF-A0A4Q3TKQ8-F1
#
_entry.id   AF-A0A4Q3TKQ8-F1
#
_cell.length_a   1.000
_cell.length_b   1.000
_cell.length_c   1.000
_cell.angle_alpha   90.00
_cell.angle_beta   90.00
_cell.angle_gamma   90.00
#
_symmetry.space_group_name_H-M   'P 1'
#
loop_
_entity.id
_entity.type
_entity.pdbx_description
1 polymer ?
#
loop_
_entity_poly.entity_id
_entity_poly.type
_entity_poly.pdbx_seq_one_letter_code
_entity_poly.pdbx_strand_id
1 'polypeptide(L)'
;TFDQVYEAYRHQVKALHEGGVDLYLIETITDTLNCKACIKAIKDLEDEGLEPLPIWISGTITDRSGRTLSGQTAEGFWNSVRHAKPFAIGFNCALGGELMRPFIAELSRVADTLVAAYPNAGLPNAMGQYDEQPHETAHFIEEWARSGLVNIVGGCCGTTPEHIKHVADEVASIPTRVIPERPVAMRLSGLEPFELVA
;
A
#
# COMPACT_ATOMS: atom_id res chain seq x y z
N THR A 1 2.68 -13.38 -19.42
CA THR A 1 1.75 -14.34 -18.76
C THR A 1 2.01 -14.33 -17.27
N PHE A 2 1.18 -15.02 -16.48
CA PHE A 2 1.43 -15.18 -15.04
C PHE A 2 2.84 -15.76 -14.78
N ASP A 3 3.19 -16.85 -15.45
CA ASP A 3 4.48 -17.54 -15.27
C ASP A 3 5.68 -16.63 -15.55
N GLN A 4 5.61 -15.83 -16.61
CA GLN A 4 6.69 -14.88 -16.94
C GLN A 4 6.87 -13.81 -15.85
N VAL A 5 5.78 -13.30 -15.29
CA VAL A 5 5.81 -12.30 -14.21
C VAL A 5 6.31 -12.94 -12.91
N TYR A 6 5.85 -14.16 -12.61
CA TYR A 6 6.33 -14.95 -11.47
C TYR A 6 7.84 -15.17 -11.53
N GLU A 7 8.38 -15.65 -12.66
CA GLU A 7 9.82 -15.87 -12.82
C GLU A 7 10.62 -14.56 -12.68
N ALA A 8 10.10 -13.45 -13.22
CA ALA A 8 10.73 -12.15 -13.10
C ALA A 8 10.78 -11.67 -11.63
N TYR A 9 9.70 -11.84 -10.86
CA TYR A 9 9.68 -11.52 -9.44
C TYR A 9 10.58 -12.45 -8.64
N ARG A 10 10.56 -13.74 -8.92
CA ARG A 10 11.41 -14.72 -8.23
C ARG A 10 12.89 -14.37 -8.36
N HIS A 11 13.33 -13.96 -9.55
CA HIS A 11 14.71 -13.49 -9.74
C HIS A 11 15.01 -12.22 -8.92
N GLN A 12 14.11 -11.23 -8.93
CA GLN A 12 14.27 -9.99 -8.16
C GLN A 12 14.31 -10.24 -6.65
N VAL A 13 13.42 -11.09 -6.13
CA VAL A 13 13.34 -11.44 -4.71
C VAL A 13 14.64 -12.08 -4.23
N LYS A 14 15.20 -13.02 -5.00
CA LYS A 14 16.51 -13.62 -4.69
C LYS A 14 17.61 -12.55 -4.65
N ALA A 15 17.70 -11.72 -5.69
CA ALA A 15 18.73 -10.68 -5.77
C ALA A 15 18.63 -9.67 -4.61
N LEU A 16 17.41 -9.26 -4.24
CA LEU A 16 17.18 -8.38 -3.08
C LEU A 16 17.55 -9.07 -1.77
N HIS A 17 17.21 -10.35 -1.61
CA HIS A 17 17.56 -11.13 -0.43
C HIS A 17 19.09 -11.23 -0.26
N GLU A 18 19.80 -11.57 -1.33
CA GLU A 18 21.27 -11.62 -1.36
C GLU A 18 21.90 -10.26 -1.07
N GLY A 19 21.21 -9.18 -1.47
CA GLY A 19 21.57 -7.81 -1.14
C GLY A 19 21.36 -7.43 0.33
N GLY A 20 20.74 -8.29 1.14
CA GLY A 20 20.56 -8.09 2.58
C GLY A 20 19.46 -7.09 2.95
N VAL A 21 18.37 -7.00 2.17
CA VAL A 21 17.21 -6.17 2.52
C VAL A 21 16.50 -6.68 3.79
N ASP A 22 15.87 -5.77 4.53
CA ASP A 22 15.13 -6.12 5.75
C ASP A 22 13.68 -6.55 5.48
N LEU A 23 13.12 -6.21 4.31
CA LEU A 23 11.73 -6.51 3.92
C LEU A 23 11.56 -6.42 2.39
N TYR A 24 10.45 -6.96 1.89
CA TYR A 24 10.01 -6.79 0.50
C TYR A 24 8.85 -5.82 0.41
N LEU A 25 8.98 -4.78 -0.43
CA LEU A 25 7.91 -3.85 -0.75
C LEU A 25 7.39 -4.13 -2.17
N ILE A 26 6.16 -4.64 -2.25
CA ILE A 26 5.43 -4.85 -3.50
C ILE A 26 4.57 -3.61 -3.77
N GLU A 27 5.16 -2.61 -4.41
CA GLU A 27 4.62 -1.25 -4.52
C GLU A 27 3.98 -0.94 -5.88
N THR A 28 3.07 0.06 -5.89
CA THR A 28 2.37 0.59 -7.06
C THR A 28 1.63 -0.51 -7.82
N ILE A 29 0.97 -1.38 -7.06
CA ILE A 29 0.18 -2.45 -7.64
C ILE A 29 -1.10 -1.88 -8.24
N THR A 30 -1.16 -1.92 -9.57
CA THR A 30 -2.33 -1.59 -10.39
C THR A 30 -3.19 -2.82 -10.69
N ASP A 31 -2.58 -4.00 -10.70
CA ASP A 31 -3.22 -5.28 -10.99
C ASP A 31 -2.90 -6.33 -9.92
N THR A 32 -3.94 -6.90 -9.33
CA THR A 32 -3.81 -7.83 -8.21
C THR A 32 -3.26 -9.19 -8.61
N LEU A 33 -3.41 -9.61 -9.87
CA LEU A 33 -2.84 -10.86 -10.34
C LEU A 33 -1.31 -10.77 -10.45
N ASN A 34 -0.77 -9.62 -10.88
CA ASN A 34 0.66 -9.32 -10.81
C ASN A 34 1.18 -9.33 -9.37
N CYS A 35 0.46 -8.72 -8.43
CA CYS A 35 0.83 -8.80 -7.01
C CYS A 35 0.85 -10.24 -6.50
N LYS A 36 -0.13 -11.07 -6.89
CA LYS A 36 -0.16 -12.49 -6.50
C LYS A 36 0.99 -13.30 -7.10
N ALA A 37 1.46 -12.96 -8.30
CA ALA A 37 2.67 -13.57 -8.86
C ALA A 37 3.91 -13.27 -8.01
N CYS A 38 4.06 -12.02 -7.51
CA CYS A 38 5.14 -11.67 -6.60
C CYS A 38 5.03 -12.38 -5.24
N ILE A 39 3.82 -12.38 -4.64
CA ILE A 39 3.55 -13.12 -3.39
C ILE A 39 3.90 -14.59 -3.56
N LYS A 40 3.48 -15.23 -4.66
CA LYS A 40 3.78 -16.63 -4.96
C LYS A 40 5.29 -16.85 -5.06
N ALA A 41 6.01 -15.98 -5.75
CA ALA A 41 7.46 -16.05 -5.86
C ALA A 41 8.16 -15.99 -4.50
N ILE A 42 7.74 -15.07 -3.62
CA ILE A 42 8.28 -14.96 -2.26
C ILE A 42 7.98 -16.25 -1.46
N LYS A 43 6.73 -16.72 -1.48
CA LYS A 43 6.32 -17.91 -0.72
C LYS A 43 6.98 -19.20 -1.19
N ASP A 44 7.16 -19.38 -2.49
CA ASP A 44 7.89 -20.54 -3.01
C ASP A 44 9.37 -20.51 -2.62
N LEU A 45 9.97 -19.32 -2.58
CA LEU A 45 11.35 -19.19 -2.12
C LEU A 45 11.48 -19.49 -0.62
N GLU A 46 10.53 -19.02 0.20
CA GLU A 46 10.44 -19.40 1.62
C GLU A 46 10.34 -20.93 1.77
N ASP A 47 9.46 -21.59 1.01
CA ASP A 47 9.28 -23.05 1.02
C ASP A 47 10.55 -23.81 0.56
N GLU A 48 11.38 -23.19 -0.28
CA GLU A 48 12.67 -23.72 -0.72
C GLU A 48 13.82 -23.45 0.27
N GLY A 49 13.56 -22.77 1.37
CA GLY A 49 14.51 -22.51 2.44
C GLY A 49 15.15 -21.12 2.42
N LEU A 50 14.62 -20.17 1.64
CA LEU A 50 14.97 -18.76 1.79
C LEU A 50 14.42 -18.25 3.14
N GLU A 51 15.21 -17.49 3.89
CA GLU A 51 14.76 -16.96 5.18
C GLU A 51 13.56 -16.01 4.98
N PRO A 52 12.46 -16.17 5.72
CA PRO A 52 11.29 -15.31 5.58
C PRO A 52 11.59 -13.85 5.95
N LEU A 53 11.18 -12.92 5.09
CA LEU A 53 11.21 -11.49 5.38
C LEU A 53 9.80 -10.89 5.38
N PRO A 54 9.55 -9.80 6.14
CA PRO A 54 8.30 -9.07 6.10
C PRO A 54 7.91 -8.64 4.68
N ILE A 55 6.62 -8.79 4.34
CA ILE A 55 6.07 -8.31 3.07
C ILE A 55 5.22 -7.07 3.33
N TRP A 56 5.54 -5.95 2.68
CA TRP A 56 4.69 -4.77 2.59
C TRP A 56 4.08 -4.72 1.19
N ILE A 57 2.76 -4.63 1.10
CA ILE A 57 2.04 -4.49 -0.16
C ILE A 57 1.47 -3.06 -0.26
N SER A 58 1.69 -2.37 -1.38
CA SER A 58 1.08 -1.08 -1.66
C SER A 58 0.41 -1.09 -3.03
N GLY A 59 -0.90 -0.86 -3.04
CA GLY A 59 -1.70 -0.69 -4.25
C GLY A 59 -1.66 0.74 -4.75
N THR A 60 -2.25 0.97 -5.92
CA THR A 60 -2.55 2.33 -6.39
C THR A 60 -3.99 2.42 -6.85
N ILE A 61 -4.70 3.42 -6.33
CA ILE A 61 -6.05 3.77 -6.77
C ILE A 61 -5.90 4.80 -7.87
N THR A 62 -6.32 4.47 -9.09
CA THR A 62 -5.89 5.19 -10.28
C THR A 62 -6.53 6.55 -10.44
N ASP A 63 -7.73 6.75 -9.89
CA ASP A 63 -8.48 7.99 -9.99
C ASP A 63 -9.60 8.05 -8.92
N ARG A 64 -10.51 9.02 -9.07
CA ARG A 64 -11.65 9.23 -8.18
C ARG A 64 -12.72 8.13 -8.23
N SER A 65 -12.61 7.14 -9.12
CA SER A 65 -13.50 5.97 -9.12
C SER A 65 -13.30 5.08 -7.89
N GLY A 66 -12.17 5.24 -7.20
CA GLY A 66 -11.85 4.47 -6.00
C GLY A 66 -11.42 3.04 -6.28
N ARG A 67 -10.90 2.78 -7.48
CA ARG A 67 -10.49 1.44 -7.91
C ARG A 67 -9.03 1.38 -8.32
N THR A 68 -8.45 0.19 -8.16
CA THR A 68 -7.22 -0.17 -8.87
C THR A 68 -7.47 -0.18 -10.38
N LEU A 69 -6.40 -0.20 -11.19
CA LEU A 69 -6.55 -0.30 -12.65
C LEU A 69 -7.31 -1.56 -13.08
N SER A 70 -7.11 -2.66 -12.35
CA SER A 70 -7.85 -3.92 -12.55
C SER A 70 -9.30 -3.88 -12.01
N GLY A 71 -9.74 -2.75 -11.45
CA GLY A 71 -11.13 -2.49 -11.06
C GLY A 71 -11.51 -2.84 -9.62
N GLN A 72 -10.56 -3.19 -8.75
CA GLN A 72 -10.89 -3.54 -7.36
C GLN A 72 -11.06 -2.32 -6.47
N THR A 73 -12.06 -2.32 -5.60
CA THR A 73 -12.16 -1.38 -4.47
C THR A 73 -11.06 -1.64 -3.43
N ALA A 74 -10.88 -0.73 -2.47
CA ALA A 74 -9.84 -0.89 -1.45
C ALA A 74 -10.05 -2.14 -0.59
N GLU A 75 -11.29 -2.41 -0.15
CA GLU A 75 -11.59 -3.64 0.58
C GLU A 75 -11.46 -4.89 -0.29
N GLY A 76 -11.84 -4.82 -1.58
CA GLY A 76 -11.65 -5.93 -2.52
C GLY A 76 -10.17 -6.28 -2.72
N PHE A 77 -9.33 -5.27 -2.87
CA PHE A 77 -7.87 -5.43 -2.96
C PHE A 77 -7.32 -6.10 -1.69
N TRP A 78 -7.67 -5.58 -0.51
CA TRP A 78 -7.24 -6.15 0.77
C TRP A 78 -7.64 -7.62 0.92
N ASN A 79 -8.92 -7.95 0.70
CA ASN A 79 -9.41 -9.33 0.78
C ASN A 79 -8.65 -10.26 -0.19
N SER A 80 -8.23 -9.72 -1.34
CA SER A 80 -7.49 -10.48 -2.36
C SER A 80 -6.06 -10.81 -1.98
N VAL A 81 -5.40 -10.00 -1.15
CA VAL A 81 -3.97 -10.13 -0.83
C VAL A 81 -3.68 -10.48 0.64
N ARG A 82 -4.65 -10.35 1.55
CA ARG A 82 -4.46 -10.61 3.00
C ARG A 82 -3.92 -11.99 3.36
N HIS A 83 -4.14 -12.98 2.50
CA HIS A 83 -3.61 -14.34 2.67
C HIS A 83 -2.08 -14.38 2.71
N ALA A 84 -1.39 -13.38 2.15
CA ALA A 84 0.05 -13.21 2.25
C ALA A 84 0.53 -12.83 3.66
N LYS A 85 -0.38 -12.47 4.58
CA LYS A 85 -0.10 -11.97 5.93
C LYS A 85 0.93 -10.81 5.92
N PRO A 86 0.68 -9.74 5.14
CA PRO A 86 1.66 -8.68 5.00
C PRO A 86 1.87 -7.94 6.33
N PHE A 87 3.11 -7.51 6.55
CA PHE A 87 3.50 -6.60 7.62
C PHE A 87 2.77 -5.26 7.55
N ALA A 88 2.56 -4.75 6.32
CA ALA A 88 1.77 -3.56 6.07
C ALA A 88 1.04 -3.64 4.73
N ILE A 89 -0.13 -3.00 4.66
CA ILE A 89 -0.90 -2.78 3.42
C ILE A 89 -1.11 -1.28 3.23
N GLY A 90 -1.07 -0.79 2.00
CA GLY A 90 -1.21 0.64 1.77
C GLY A 90 -1.61 1.04 0.37
N PHE A 91 -1.68 2.35 0.18
CA PHE A 91 -1.78 2.97 -1.14
C PHE A 91 -0.68 4.02 -1.34
N ASN A 92 -0.22 4.09 -2.58
CA ASN A 92 0.73 5.09 -3.04
C ASN A 92 0.46 5.50 -4.48
N CYS A 93 1.10 6.60 -4.89
CA CYS A 93 1.04 7.14 -6.24
C CYS A 93 -0.39 7.52 -6.69
N ALA A 94 -0.52 7.91 -7.97
CA ALA A 94 -1.71 8.34 -8.71
C ALA A 94 -2.45 9.58 -8.15
N LEU A 95 -2.66 9.64 -6.85
CA LEU A 95 -3.44 10.66 -6.15
C LEU A 95 -2.55 11.46 -5.18
N GLY A 96 -2.89 12.74 -5.03
CA GLY A 96 -2.40 13.57 -3.92
C GLY A 96 -3.14 13.26 -2.61
N GLY A 97 -2.73 13.91 -1.52
CA GLY A 97 -3.25 13.68 -0.17
C GLY A 97 -4.77 13.84 -0.05
N GLU A 98 -5.33 14.94 -0.55
CA GLU A 98 -6.78 15.19 -0.46
C GLU A 98 -7.61 14.04 -1.09
N LEU A 99 -7.21 13.60 -2.29
CA LEU A 99 -7.96 12.59 -3.06
C LEU A 99 -7.76 11.17 -2.55
N MET A 100 -6.61 10.86 -1.97
CA MET A 100 -6.29 9.52 -1.48
C MET A 100 -6.99 9.20 -0.14
N ARG A 101 -7.27 10.22 0.67
CA ARG A 101 -7.85 10.10 2.02
C ARG A 101 -9.02 9.10 2.14
N PRO A 102 -10.11 9.17 1.35
CA PRO A 102 -11.26 8.27 1.53
C PRO A 102 -10.87 6.79 1.38
N PHE A 103 -9.90 6.47 0.52
CA PHE A 103 -9.45 5.10 0.28
C PHE A 103 -8.56 4.58 1.41
N ILE A 104 -7.75 5.46 2.02
CA ILE A 104 -7.03 5.14 3.26
C ILE A 104 -8.00 4.89 4.40
N ALA A 105 -9.07 5.68 4.51
CA ALA A 105 -10.10 5.47 5.53
C ALA A 105 -10.82 4.12 5.35
N GLU A 106 -11.17 3.74 4.11
CA GLU A 106 -11.76 2.44 3.81
C GLU A 106 -10.80 1.30 4.17
N LEU A 107 -9.53 1.38 3.74
CA LEU A 107 -8.52 0.37 4.02
C LEU A 107 -8.24 0.25 5.52
N SER A 108 -8.15 1.38 6.23
CA SER A 108 -7.98 1.45 7.68
C SER A 108 -9.07 0.72 8.45
N ARG A 109 -10.32 0.78 7.98
CA ARG A 109 -11.43 0.06 8.61
C ARG A 109 -11.29 -1.46 8.49
N VAL A 110 -10.73 -1.96 7.39
CA VAL A 110 -10.80 -3.39 7.02
C VAL A 110 -9.49 -4.15 7.21
N ALA A 111 -8.35 -3.47 7.18
CA ALA A 111 -7.04 -4.09 7.33
C ALA A 111 -6.81 -4.56 8.77
N ASP A 112 -6.50 -5.85 8.95
CA ASP A 112 -6.09 -6.43 10.24
C ASP A 112 -4.56 -6.43 10.42
N THR A 113 -3.88 -5.50 9.73
CA THR A 113 -2.43 -5.26 9.77
C THR A 113 -2.13 -3.76 9.77
N LEU A 114 -0.85 -3.36 9.70
CA LEU A 114 -0.44 -1.96 9.60
C LEU A 114 -0.92 -1.34 8.30
N VAL A 115 -1.35 -0.08 8.36
CA VAL A 115 -1.75 0.69 7.17
C VAL A 115 -0.68 1.71 6.82
N ALA A 116 -0.25 1.70 5.56
CA ALA A 116 0.70 2.66 5.02
C ALA A 116 0.05 3.57 3.98
N ALA A 117 0.47 4.83 3.94
CA ALA A 117 -0.02 5.79 2.95
C ALA A 117 1.08 6.78 2.56
N TYR A 118 1.35 6.91 1.27
CA TYR A 118 2.37 7.82 0.76
C TYR A 118 1.95 8.39 -0.60
N PRO A 119 1.23 9.52 -0.61
CA PRO A 119 0.64 10.10 -1.81
C PRO A 119 1.72 10.79 -2.68
N ASN A 120 1.32 11.16 -3.90
CA ASN A 120 2.08 12.13 -4.67
C ASN A 120 1.99 13.53 -4.02
N ALA A 121 2.91 14.42 -4.37
CA ALA A 121 2.83 15.85 -4.04
C ALA A 121 1.76 16.54 -4.93
N GLY A 122 0.50 16.20 -4.70
CA GLY A 122 -0.62 16.60 -5.56
C GLY A 122 -0.73 15.80 -6.86
N LEU A 123 -1.57 16.29 -7.77
CA LEU A 123 -1.67 15.76 -9.14
C LEU A 123 -0.62 16.41 -10.04
N PRO A 124 -0.06 15.70 -11.04
CA PRO A 124 0.85 16.32 -11.98
C PRO A 124 0.14 17.39 -12.81
N ASN A 125 0.81 18.53 -13.00
CA ASN A 125 0.33 19.61 -13.85
C ASN A 125 0.49 19.26 -15.34
N ALA A 126 0.07 20.16 -16.24
CA ALA A 126 0.13 19.92 -17.69
C ALA A 126 1.55 19.67 -18.24
N MET A 127 2.59 20.04 -17.48
CA MET A 127 4.00 19.80 -17.81
C MET A 127 4.56 18.54 -17.13
N GLY A 128 3.72 17.78 -16.42
CA GLY A 128 4.11 16.59 -15.66
C GLY A 128 4.85 16.89 -14.34
N GLN A 129 4.81 18.13 -13.87
CA GLN A 129 5.46 18.57 -12.63
C GLN A 129 4.48 18.57 -11.46
N TYR A 130 5.00 18.62 -10.24
CA TYR A 130 4.22 18.63 -9.01
C TYR A 130 4.40 19.97 -8.31
N ASP A 131 3.31 20.70 -8.12
CA ASP A 131 3.31 22.08 -7.60
C ASP A 131 3.03 22.14 -6.09
N GLU A 132 2.54 21.05 -5.49
CA GLU A 132 2.25 20.96 -4.05
C GLU A 132 3.54 21.15 -3.24
N GLN A 133 3.48 22.00 -2.23
CA GLN A 133 4.60 22.38 -1.39
C GLN A 133 4.77 21.41 -0.20
N PRO A 134 5.97 21.31 0.40
CA PRO A 134 6.24 20.44 1.54
C PRO A 134 5.21 20.48 2.67
N HIS A 135 4.78 21.68 3.06
CA HIS A 135 3.82 21.89 4.14
C HIS A 135 2.39 21.48 3.76
N GLU A 136 2.02 21.54 2.49
CA GLU A 136 0.71 21.14 2.00
C GLU A 136 0.56 19.61 2.07
N THR A 137 1.53 18.87 1.54
CA THR A 137 1.56 17.40 1.66
C THR A 137 1.56 16.96 3.13
N ALA A 138 2.37 17.61 3.97
CA ALA A 138 2.44 17.30 5.39
C ALA A 138 1.11 17.54 6.11
N HIS A 139 0.38 18.60 5.78
CA HIS A 139 -0.92 18.88 6.38
C HIS A 139 -1.95 17.76 6.11
N PHE A 140 -1.99 17.22 4.89
CA PHE A 140 -2.87 16.09 4.59
C PHE A 140 -2.49 14.83 5.38
N ILE A 141 -1.20 14.52 5.45
CA ILE A 141 -0.71 13.33 6.14
C ILE A 141 -0.88 13.46 7.66
N GLU A 142 -0.67 14.65 8.22
CA GLU A 142 -0.94 14.97 9.61
C GLU A 142 -2.41 14.69 9.95
N GLU A 143 -3.35 15.13 9.10
CA GLU A 143 -4.77 14.86 9.31
C GLU A 143 -5.07 13.36 9.32
N TRP A 144 -4.49 12.58 8.40
CA TRP A 144 -4.66 11.12 8.39
C TRP A 144 -4.16 10.47 9.68
N ALA A 145 -3.00 10.92 10.16
CA ALA A 145 -2.41 10.44 11.41
C ALA A 145 -3.30 10.81 12.61
N ARG A 146 -3.77 12.06 12.71
CA ARG A 146 -4.69 12.51 13.78
C ARG A 146 -6.02 11.77 13.76
N SER A 147 -6.50 11.42 12.57
CA SER A 147 -7.70 10.60 12.37
C SER A 147 -7.47 9.11 12.66
N GLY A 148 -6.25 8.70 13.04
CA GLY A 148 -5.92 7.31 13.38
C GLY A 148 -6.00 6.37 12.18
N LEU A 149 -5.73 6.85 10.97
CA LEU A 149 -5.90 6.08 9.74
C LEU A 149 -4.63 5.31 9.31
N VAL A 150 -3.46 5.72 9.78
CA VAL A 150 -2.17 5.27 9.26
C VAL A 150 -1.20 4.85 10.36
N ASN A 151 -0.30 3.94 10.01
CA ASN A 151 0.81 3.46 10.83
C ASN A 151 2.16 3.88 10.23
N ILE A 152 2.25 3.92 8.89
CA ILE A 152 3.46 4.26 8.14
C ILE A 152 3.10 5.34 7.12
N VAL A 153 3.87 6.41 7.06
CA VAL A 153 3.64 7.52 6.13
C VAL A 153 4.90 7.89 5.36
N GLY A 154 4.74 8.49 4.19
CA GLY A 154 5.84 8.91 3.35
C GLY A 154 5.38 9.73 2.16
N GLY A 155 6.17 9.74 1.10
CA GLY A 155 5.87 10.44 -0.15
C GLY A 155 6.17 9.59 -1.38
N CYS A 156 5.42 9.81 -2.46
CA CYS A 156 5.64 9.18 -3.76
C CYS A 156 6.13 10.23 -4.78
N CYS A 157 5.58 10.26 -5.99
CA CYS A 157 6.06 11.15 -7.05
C CYS A 157 5.84 12.62 -6.68
N GLY A 158 6.85 13.45 -6.99
CA GLY A 158 6.85 14.89 -6.67
C GLY A 158 7.35 15.24 -5.27
N THR A 159 7.40 14.27 -4.35
CA THR A 159 7.91 14.53 -3.00
C THR A 159 9.43 14.65 -2.98
N THR A 160 9.93 15.46 -2.04
CA THR A 160 11.36 15.77 -1.87
C THR A 160 11.79 15.54 -0.42
N PRO A 161 13.09 15.58 -0.09
CA PRO A 161 13.54 15.51 1.30
C PRO A 161 12.89 16.55 2.22
N GLU A 162 12.55 17.75 1.70
CA GLU A 162 11.82 18.77 2.44
C GLU A 162 10.39 18.32 2.77
N HIS A 163 9.69 17.70 1.82
CA HIS A 163 8.37 17.11 2.07
C HIS A 163 8.44 16.07 3.19
N ILE A 164 9.40 15.14 3.10
CA ILE A 164 9.58 14.09 4.11
C ILE A 164 9.92 14.68 5.48
N LYS A 165 10.74 15.72 5.53
CA LYS A 165 11.04 16.43 6.77
C LYS A 165 9.78 17.03 7.41
N HIS A 166 8.98 17.76 6.63
CA HIS A 166 7.73 18.34 7.13
C HIS A 166 6.76 17.25 7.60
N VAL A 167 6.58 16.18 6.83
CA VAL A 167 5.74 15.03 7.24
C VAL A 167 6.22 14.45 8.56
N ALA A 168 7.52 14.18 8.70
CA ALA A 168 8.09 13.62 9.92
C ALA A 168 7.89 14.54 11.14
N ASP A 169 8.13 15.84 10.98
CA ASP A 169 7.99 16.84 12.05
C ASP A 169 6.52 16.92 12.53
N GLU A 170 5.54 16.92 11.62
CA GLU A 170 4.11 17.05 11.96
C GLU A 170 3.54 15.77 12.62
N VAL A 171 3.98 14.59 12.20
CA VAL A 171 3.43 13.32 12.72
C VAL A 171 4.18 12.75 13.94
N ALA A 172 5.36 13.27 14.29
CA ALA A 172 6.25 12.68 15.29
C ALA A 172 5.61 12.42 16.67
N SER A 173 4.65 13.27 17.06
CA SER A 173 3.97 13.17 18.38
C SER A 173 2.61 12.47 18.33
N ILE A 174 2.16 12.07 17.14
CA ILE A 174 0.82 11.53 16.93
C ILE A 174 0.85 10.01 17.14
N PRO A 175 -0.06 9.44 17.96
CA PRO A 175 -0.19 7.99 18.08
C PRO A 175 -0.53 7.34 16.75
N THR A 176 0.05 6.17 16.48
CA THR A 176 -0.28 5.41 15.28
C THR A 176 -1.65 4.76 15.37
N ARG A 177 -2.23 4.44 14.22
CA ARG A 177 -3.48 3.67 14.13
C ARG A 177 -3.44 2.39 14.96
N VAL A 178 -4.49 2.15 15.74
CA VAL A 178 -4.71 0.86 16.41
C VAL A 178 -5.22 -0.16 15.38
N ILE A 179 -4.57 -1.31 15.29
CA ILE A 179 -5.00 -2.39 14.40
C ILE A 179 -6.31 -2.98 14.94
N PRO A 180 -7.40 -2.99 14.16
CA PRO A 180 -8.68 -3.51 14.60
C PRO A 180 -8.67 -5.03 14.66
N GLU A 181 -9.27 -5.60 15.71
CA GLU A 181 -9.65 -7.01 15.71
C GLU A 181 -10.87 -7.20 14.80
N ARG A 182 -10.81 -8.19 13.89
CA ARG A 182 -11.93 -8.53 13.01
C ARG A 182 -12.42 -9.94 13.29
N PRO A 183 -13.74 -10.17 13.37
CA PRO A 183 -14.28 -11.51 13.47
C PRO A 183 -13.85 -12.38 12.29
N VAL A 184 -13.62 -13.66 12.56
CA VAL A 184 -13.37 -14.65 11.51
C VAL A 184 -14.64 -14.76 10.66
N ALA A 185 -14.50 -14.48 9.36
CA ALA A 185 -15.58 -14.60 8.39
C ALA A 185 -15.00 -15.02 7.04
N MET A 186 -15.83 -15.62 6.19
CA MET A 186 -15.46 -15.88 4.81
C MET A 186 -15.49 -14.57 4.05
N ARG A 187 -14.30 -14.08 3.67
CA ARG A 187 -14.11 -12.86 2.89
C ARG A 187 -13.51 -13.22 1.54
N LEU A 188 -14.25 -12.95 0.49
CA LEU A 188 -13.88 -13.20 -0.90
C LEU A 188 -13.80 -11.85 -1.63
N SER A 189 -13.19 -11.87 -2.81
CA SER A 189 -13.19 -10.69 -3.67
C SER A 189 -13.11 -11.06 -5.14
N GLY A 190 -13.98 -10.41 -5.92
CA GLY A 190 -13.84 -10.24 -7.37
C GLY A 190 -13.36 -8.81 -7.63
N LEU A 191 -14.20 -7.97 -8.25
CA LEU A 191 -13.98 -6.51 -8.26
C LEU A 191 -14.45 -5.85 -6.96
N GLU A 192 -15.51 -6.40 -6.39
CA GLU A 192 -16.07 -6.01 -5.09
C GLU A 192 -15.66 -7.00 -3.99
N PRO A 193 -15.67 -6.58 -2.72
CA PRO A 193 -15.60 -7.50 -1.60
C PRO A 193 -16.93 -8.26 -1.46
N PHE A 194 -16.83 -9.49 -0.98
CA PHE A 194 -17.97 -10.28 -0.51
C PHE A 194 -17.63 -10.84 0.87
N GLU A 195 -18.43 -10.51 1.88
CA GLU A 195 -18.31 -11.07 3.22
C GLU A 195 -19.56 -11.88 3.53
N LEU A 196 -19.39 -13.18 3.81
CA LEU A 196 -20.47 -14.02 4.28
C LEU A 196 -20.71 -13.70 5.76
N VAL A 197 -21.75 -12.90 6.03
CA VAL A 197 -22.20 -12.59 7.39
C VAL A 197 -23.12 -13.74 7.85
N ALA A 198 -22.76 -14.38 8.97
CA ALA A 198 -23.59 -15.40 9.62
C ALA A 198 -24.73 -14.77 10.42
#